data_AF-A0A8T4SGZ8-F1
#
_entry.id   AF-A0A8T4SGZ8-F1
#
_cell.length_a   1.000
_cell.length_b   1.000
_cell.length_c   1.000
_cell.angle_alpha   90.00
_cell.angle_beta   90.00
_cell.angle_gamma   90.00
#
_symmetry.space_group_name_H-M   'P 1'
#
loop_
_entity.id
_entity.type
_entity.pdbx_description
1 polymer ?
#
loop_
_entity_poly.entity_id
_entity_poly.type
_entity_poly.pdbx_seq_one_letter_code
_entity_poly.pdbx_strand_id
1 'polypeptide(L)' 'MARYKHPAKKKRLIKLQTHTKWAPFWTVFKIYGKGRRVHPSRHTHVKRTWRRGKPKV' A
#
# COMPACT_ATOMS: atom_id res chain seq x y z
N MET A 1 -14.09 -13.42 -12.82
CA MET A 1 -14.18 -12.08 -12.17
C MET A 1 -15.44 -11.40 -12.67
N ALA A 2 -16.21 -10.72 -11.82
CA ALA A 2 -17.38 -9.98 -12.29
C ALA A 2 -16.93 -8.82 -13.20
N ARG A 3 -17.46 -8.79 -14.42
CA ARG A 3 -17.23 -7.72 -15.42
C ARG A 3 -17.73 -6.38 -14.90
N TYR A 4 -18.89 -6.39 -14.26
CA TYR A 4 -19.53 -5.23 -13.65
C TYR A 4 -19.40 -5.30 -12.12
N LYS A 5 -18.93 -4.21 -11.51
CA LYS A 5 -18.75 -4.09 -10.07
C LYS A 5 -19.51 -2.87 -9.58
N HIS A 6 -20.22 -3.02 -8.47
CA HIS A 6 -20.87 -1.89 -7.81
C HIS A 6 -19.85 -0.77 -7.54
N PRO A 7 -20.19 0.52 -7.76
CA PRO A 7 -19.25 1.63 -7.60
C PRO A 7 -18.56 1.67 -6.23
N ALA A 8 -19.28 1.35 -5.15
CA ALA A 8 -18.70 1.29 -3.80
C ALA A 8 -17.59 0.23 -3.68
N LYS A 9 -17.80 -0.95 -4.27
CA LYS A 9 -16.81 -2.02 -4.31
C LYS A 9 -15.59 -1.62 -5.14
N LYS A 10 -15.79 -0.96 -6.28
CA LYS A 10 -14.71 -0.42 -7.12
C LYS A 10 -13.83 0.57 -6.35
N LYS A 11 -14.43 1.52 -5.62
CA LYS A 11 -13.69 2.49 -4.78
C LYS A 11 -12.83 1.81 -3.71
N ARG A 12 -13.38 0.82 -2.99
CA ARG A 12 -12.64 0.05 -1.98
C ARG A 12 -11.48 -0.73 -2.59
N LEU A 13 -11.68 -1.36 -3.75
CA LEU A 13 -10.62 -2.08 -4.46
C LEU A 13 -9.49 -1.15 -4.94
N ILE A 14 -9.81 0.05 -5.42
CA ILE A 14 -8.81 1.06 -5.80
C ILE A 14 -7.98 1.46 -4.58
N LYS A 15 -8.61 1.73 -3.42
CA LYS A 15 -7.88 2.01 -2.18
C LYS A 15 -6.95 0.84 -1.78
N LEU A 16 -7.42 -0.40 -1.91
CA LEU A 16 -6.60 -1.58 -1.60
C LEU A 16 -5.45 -1.82 -2.60
N GLN A 17 -5.54 -1.28 -3.81
CA GLN A 17 -4.47 -1.31 -4.79
C GLN A 17 -3.32 -0.38 -4.39
N THR A 18 -3.59 0.78 -3.79
CA THR A 18 -2.52 1.71 -3.36
C THR A 18 -1.65 1.12 -2.26
N HIS A 19 -2.21 0.25 -1.39
CA HIS A 19 -1.49 -0.43 -0.31
C HIS A 19 -0.51 -1.52 -0.79
N THR A 20 -0.37 -1.75 -2.10
CA THR A 20 0.61 -2.73 -2.64
C THR A 20 2.02 -2.16 -2.71
N LYS A 21 2.15 -0.83 -2.74
CA LYS A 21 3.42 -0.12 -2.84
C LYS A 21 4.02 0.10 -1.45
N TRP A 22 5.35 0.26 -1.41
CA TRP A 22 6.01 0.78 -0.21
C TRP A 22 5.76 2.27 -0.02
N ALA A 23 6.02 2.74 1.21
CA ALA A 23 6.15 4.17 1.45
C ALA A 23 7.20 4.78 0.50
N PRO A 24 6.99 6.01 0.02
CA PRO A 24 7.94 6.65 -0.88
C PRO A 24 9.31 6.85 -0.23
N PHE A 25 10.40 6.69 -0.99
CA PHE A 25 11.76 6.80 -0.42
C PHE A 25 12.02 8.16 0.25
N TRP A 26 11.51 9.27 -0.31
CA TRP A 26 11.67 10.60 0.27
C TRP A 26 11.13 10.72 1.71
N THR A 27 10.18 9.87 2.12
CA THR A 27 9.66 9.85 3.49
C THR A 27 10.69 9.35 4.50
N VAL A 28 11.68 8.55 4.06
CA VAL A 28 12.80 8.12 4.91
C VAL A 28 13.55 9.34 5.44
N PHE A 29 13.84 10.32 4.58
CA PHE A 29 14.54 11.53 4.98
C PHE A 29 13.74 12.39 5.95
N LYS A 30 12.40 12.40 5.79
CA LYS A 30 11.51 13.18 6.67
C LYS A 30 11.41 12.59 8.07
N ILE A 31 11.40 11.26 8.19
CA ILE A 31 11.21 10.55 9.46
C ILE A 31 12.53 10.32 10.19
N TYR A 32 13.57 9.86 9.47
CA TYR A 32 14.83 9.42 10.08
C TYR A 32 15.97 10.44 9.91
N GLY A 33 15.76 11.50 9.14
CA GLY A 33 16.79 12.48 8.79
C GLY A 33 17.61 12.09 7.55
N LYS A 34 18.39 13.05 7.06
CA LYS A 34 19.24 12.89 5.87
C LYS A 34 20.40 11.92 6.15
N GLY A 35 20.79 11.14 5.15
CA GLY A 35 21.96 10.23 5.22
C GLY A 35 21.69 8.86 5.86
N ARG A 36 20.51 8.61 6.43
CA ARG A 36 20.15 7.28 6.96
C ARG A 36 19.80 6.31 5.82
N ARG A 37 20.51 5.18 5.75
CA ARG A 37 20.24 4.07 4.81
C ARG A 37 19.12 3.15 5.32
N VAL A 38 17.95 3.73 5.60
CA VAL A 38 16.78 2.98 6.09
C VAL A 38 15.85 2.70 4.92
N HIS A 39 15.45 1.43 4.78
CA HIS A 39 14.53 1.02 3.74
C HIS A 39 13.07 1.39 4.10
N PRO A 40 12.25 1.94 3.18
CA PRO A 40 10.91 2.44 3.49
C PRO A 40 9.91 1.39 3.98
N SER A 41 10.22 0.09 3.83
CA SER A 41 9.44 -0.97 4.45
C SER A 41 9.38 -0.88 5.97
N ARG A 42 10.36 -0.22 6.62
CA ARG A 42 10.43 -0.08 8.08
C ARG A 42 9.28 0.75 8.67
N HIS A 43 8.79 1.74 7.93
CA HIS A 43 7.68 2.61 8.33
C HIS A 43 6.46 2.52 7.40
N THR A 44 6.45 1.55 6.48
CA THR A 44 5.23 1.24 5.72
C THR A 44 4.27 0.51 6.65
N HIS A 45 3.23 1.19 7.15
CA HIS A 45 2.26 0.59 8.09
C HIS A 45 1.47 -0.58 7.50
N VAL A 46 1.01 -0.45 6.25
CA VAL A 46 0.19 -1.47 5.59
C VAL A 46 0.78 -1.79 4.23
N LYS A 47 1.32 -3.00 4.07
CA LYS A 47 1.71 -3.55 2.77
C LYS A 47 0.88 -4.78 2.46
N ARG A 48 0.16 -4.75 1.36
CA ARG A 48 -0.68 -5.86 0.92
C ARG A 48 0.01 -6.69 -0.16
N THR A 49 -0.21 -8.00 -0.11
CA THR A 49 0.16 -8.94 -1.17
C THR A 49 -1.03 -9.80 -1.53
N TRP A 50 -1.22 -10.11 -2.82
CA TRP A 50 -2.36 -10.92 -3.28
C TRP A 50 -2.29 -12.38 -2.83
N ARG A 51 -1.09 -12.90 -2.61
CA ARG A 51 -0.85 -14.31 -2.25
C ARG A 51 -1.06 -14.60 -0.76
N ARG A 52 -0.80 -13.64 0.13
CA ARG A 52 -0.86 -13.88 1.59
C ARG A 52 -2.24 -13.68 2.20
N GLY A 53 -3.05 -12.77 1.66
CA GLY A 53 -4.35 -12.44 2.23
C GLY A 53 -5.34 -11.90 1.20
N LYS A 54 -6.54 -12.49 1.16
CA LYS A 54 -7.63 -12.03 0.30
C LYS A 54 -8.36 -10.85 0.96
N PRO A 55 -8.63 -9.76 0.24
CA PRO A 55 -9.36 -8.63 0.80
C PRO A 55 -10.85 -8.96 0.94
N LYS A 56 -11.47 -8.56 2.05
CA LYS A 56 -12.91 -8.67 2.28
C LYS A 56 -13.59 -7.42 1.71
N VAL A 57 -14.15 -7.51 0.49
CA VAL A 57 -14.67 -6.34 -0.28
C VAL A 57 -15.96 -6.63 -1.02
#